data_AF-A0A957K175-F1
#
_entry.id   AF-A0A957K175-F1
#
_cell.length_a   1.000
_cell.length_b   1.000
_cell.length_c   1.000
_cell.angle_alpha   90.00
_cell.angle_beta   90.00
_cell.angle_gamma   90.00
#
_symmetry.space_group_name_H-M   'P 1'
#
loop_
_entity.id
_entity.type
_entity.pdbx_description
1 polymer ?
#
loop_
_entity_poly.entity_id
_entity_poly.type
_entity_poly.pdbx_seq_one_letter_code
_entity_poly.pdbx_strand_id
1 'polypeptide(L)'
;ALTNTPAATNTVPAATALPTPTLAPPTTTATPAPSATATEPPPATSTATPTATELPAIENSPDAFWAASYFDNPDFNGQPFRSEQLATIGHHWGLSRPAGLPETFGVRWQRNIALPARSYRLYVWSRGGVRVRLNDVIVLEDWQTGPLRLNEVSVSLADAIYTVVIDHYQIPGPADFHIWWEPQGNTEWTATYWANRDLSGTPVSSEQVETLAMDWNDGAPVAGLGRDNFSVRWERTVDLAGGLYRFDAGYDDGLRLYVDGLLLIDDWQTGVARTASAELWLEPGRHQLVVDYFEGLGQASASLSWQRLGQTFPNWRGEYFANTQLLGVPVQLRNDLAPDFDWGQGAPIAGVGPDTFSVRWSRRVSLEAGVYRLAIRADDGFRLYLDGVLVLDRWANPDQAAFHEVRLQLTGQHLLELLYYDQSFAANIAWELERLGPILTE
;
A
#
# COMPACT_ATOMS: atom_id res chain seq x y z
N ALA A 1 -46.46 71.62 5.66
CA ALA A 1 -46.67 71.96 4.24
C ALA A 1 -45.40 72.65 3.75
N LEU A 2 -44.72 72.03 2.76
CA LEU A 2 -43.69 72.54 1.82
C LEU A 2 -42.53 73.35 2.45
N THR A 3 -41.25 73.01 2.28
CA THR A 3 -40.54 72.91 0.99
C THR A 3 -39.15 72.25 1.14
N ASN A 4 -38.74 71.54 0.07
CA ASN A 4 -37.40 71.33 -0.51
C ASN A 4 -36.13 71.37 0.37
N THR A 5 -35.38 70.26 0.33
CA THR A 5 -33.91 70.27 0.39
C THR A 5 -33.36 69.15 -0.50
N PRO A 6 -32.52 69.43 -1.52
CA PRO A 6 -31.86 68.40 -2.32
C PRO A 6 -30.39 68.16 -1.92
N ALA A 7 -29.98 66.89 -2.15
CA ALA A 7 -28.66 66.36 -2.49
C ALA A 7 -27.40 66.79 -1.71
N ALA A 8 -26.75 65.79 -1.09
CA ALA A 8 -25.32 65.83 -0.76
C ALA A 8 -24.62 64.63 -1.41
N THR A 9 -23.83 64.91 -2.45
CA THR A 9 -22.82 64.02 -3.03
C THR A 9 -21.50 64.22 -2.29
N ASN A 10 -20.99 63.18 -1.63
CA ASN A 10 -19.62 63.15 -1.11
C ASN A 10 -18.69 62.55 -2.17
N THR A 11 -17.81 63.39 -2.72
CA THR A 11 -16.66 62.99 -3.52
C THR A 11 -15.44 62.87 -2.60
N VAL A 12 -14.75 61.73 -2.67
CA VAL A 12 -13.48 61.49 -1.97
C VAL A 12 -12.34 61.99 -2.84
N PRO A 13 -11.41 62.82 -2.32
CA PRO A 13 -10.29 63.35 -3.10
C PRO A 13 -9.17 62.32 -3.30
N ALA A 14 -8.54 62.41 -4.47
CA ALA A 14 -7.36 61.65 -4.87
C ALA A 14 -6.15 61.93 -3.95
N ALA A 15 -5.51 60.86 -3.49
CA ALA A 15 -4.27 60.93 -2.72
C ALA A 15 -3.05 60.96 -3.65
N THR A 16 -2.19 61.92 -3.36
CA THR A 16 -0.92 62.29 -3.99
C THR A 16 0.17 61.22 -3.85
N ALA A 17 0.96 61.08 -4.91
CA ALA A 17 2.15 60.22 -4.99
C ALA A 17 3.26 60.68 -4.03
N LEU A 18 3.92 59.70 -3.39
CA LEU A 18 5.14 59.87 -2.61
C LEU A 18 6.37 59.37 -3.41
N PRO A 19 7.56 59.97 -3.22
CA PRO A 19 8.71 59.78 -4.09
C PRO A 19 9.53 58.50 -3.83
N THR A 20 10.13 58.03 -4.92
CA THR A 20 11.03 56.88 -5.05
C THR A 20 12.36 57.08 -4.32
N PRO A 21 12.86 56.09 -3.54
CA PRO A 21 14.26 56.08 -3.10
C PRO A 21 15.17 55.45 -4.16
N THR A 22 16.17 56.22 -4.58
CA THR A 22 17.30 55.81 -5.44
C THR A 22 18.34 55.05 -4.61
N LEU A 23 18.74 53.84 -5.05
CA LEU A 23 19.93 53.15 -4.55
C LEU A 23 20.92 52.89 -5.70
N ALA A 24 22.20 53.04 -5.35
CA ALA A 24 23.37 53.19 -6.22
C ALA A 24 23.73 51.94 -7.06
N PRO A 25 24.47 52.10 -8.18
CA PRO A 25 24.88 51.00 -9.03
C PRO A 25 26.01 50.15 -8.40
N PRO A 26 25.98 48.82 -8.52
CA PRO A 26 27.13 48.00 -8.18
C PRO A 26 28.22 48.09 -9.27
N THR A 27 29.45 48.16 -8.79
CA THR A 27 30.72 48.22 -9.51
C THR A 27 31.01 46.96 -10.33
N THR A 28 31.64 47.17 -11.48
CA THR A 28 32.16 46.13 -12.37
C THR A 28 33.41 45.48 -11.78
N THR A 29 33.50 44.14 -11.85
CA THR A 29 34.78 43.43 -11.78
C THR A 29 34.73 42.25 -12.75
N ALA A 30 35.78 42.15 -13.56
CA ALA A 30 35.87 41.31 -14.72
C ALA A 30 36.10 39.83 -14.38
N THR A 31 35.45 38.99 -15.18
CA THR A 31 35.64 37.56 -15.38
C THR A 31 37.09 37.20 -15.75
N PRO A 32 37.70 36.17 -15.14
CA PRO A 32 38.71 35.36 -15.82
C PRO A 32 38.05 34.14 -16.47
N ALA A 33 38.37 33.95 -17.75
CA ALA A 33 37.99 32.79 -18.55
C ALA A 33 38.60 31.48 -17.98
N PRO A 34 37.87 30.35 -18.00
CA PRO A 34 38.41 29.07 -17.57
C PRO A 34 39.37 28.50 -18.62
N SER A 35 40.57 28.10 -18.17
CA SER A 35 41.52 27.31 -18.97
C SER A 35 40.95 25.92 -19.23
N ALA A 36 40.81 25.59 -20.51
CA ALA A 36 40.51 24.24 -20.96
C ALA A 36 41.75 23.34 -20.75
N THR A 37 41.64 22.39 -19.83
CA THR A 37 42.44 21.17 -19.86
C THR A 37 41.45 20.03 -20.09
N ALA A 38 41.37 19.57 -21.34
CA ALA A 38 40.59 18.42 -21.72
C ALA A 38 41.19 17.18 -21.03
N THR A 39 40.49 16.67 -20.03
CA THR A 39 40.69 15.29 -19.58
C THR A 39 39.59 14.48 -20.26
N GLU A 40 40.01 13.58 -21.13
CA GLU A 40 39.17 12.64 -21.85
C GLU A 40 38.21 11.92 -20.88
N PRO A 41 36.91 11.80 -21.20
CA PRO A 41 36.00 11.03 -20.35
C PRO A 41 36.49 9.57 -20.33
N PRO A 42 36.49 8.89 -19.17
CA PRO A 42 36.78 7.47 -19.15
C PRO A 42 35.82 6.77 -20.12
N PRO A 43 36.30 5.76 -20.88
CA PRO A 43 35.44 5.03 -21.80
C PRO A 43 34.24 4.51 -21.03
N ALA A 44 33.04 4.66 -21.61
CA ALA A 44 31.81 4.14 -21.05
C ALA A 44 32.05 2.69 -20.63
N THR A 45 32.17 2.46 -19.33
CA THR A 45 32.10 1.13 -18.77
C THR A 45 30.72 0.64 -19.11
N SER A 46 30.66 -0.30 -20.06
CA SER A 46 29.55 -1.20 -20.27
C SER A 46 28.94 -1.49 -18.90
N THR A 47 27.72 -1.00 -18.69
CA THR A 47 26.88 -1.48 -17.61
C THR A 47 26.77 -2.98 -17.84
N ALA A 48 27.45 -3.74 -16.99
CA ALA A 48 27.30 -5.17 -16.98
C ALA A 48 25.81 -5.44 -16.77
N THR A 49 25.18 -6.11 -17.74
CA THR A 49 23.94 -6.84 -17.51
C THR A 49 24.17 -7.66 -16.24
N PRO A 50 23.32 -7.56 -15.19
CA PRO A 50 23.50 -8.38 -14.01
C PRO A 50 23.55 -9.84 -14.46
N THR A 51 24.65 -10.53 -14.15
CA THR A 51 24.78 -11.96 -14.39
C THR A 51 23.70 -12.64 -13.56
N ALA A 52 22.75 -13.30 -14.22
CA ALA A 52 21.69 -14.06 -13.57
C ALA A 52 22.29 -15.04 -12.55
N THR A 53 21.94 -14.87 -11.28
CA THR A 53 22.31 -15.81 -10.22
C THR A 53 21.43 -17.07 -10.38
N GLU A 54 22.08 -18.23 -10.51
CA GLU A 54 21.43 -19.54 -10.52
C GLU A 54 20.46 -19.69 -9.34
N LEU A 55 19.36 -20.40 -9.55
CA LEU A 55 18.33 -20.62 -8.53
C LEU A 55 18.98 -21.16 -7.24
N PRO A 56 18.75 -20.56 -6.07
CA PRO A 56 19.30 -21.09 -4.83
C PRO A 56 18.81 -22.52 -4.61
N ALA A 57 19.74 -23.41 -4.22
CA ALA A 57 19.40 -24.80 -3.92
C ALA A 57 18.34 -24.86 -2.81
N ILE A 58 17.34 -25.71 -2.99
CA ILE A 58 16.27 -25.92 -2.01
C ILE A 58 16.82 -26.86 -0.94
N GLU A 59 17.08 -26.34 0.25
CA GLU A 59 17.35 -27.19 1.41
C GLU A 59 16.05 -27.86 1.87
N ASN A 60 16.13 -29.16 2.17
CA ASN A 60 15.03 -29.94 2.74
C ASN A 60 14.87 -29.69 4.24
N SER A 61 14.92 -28.42 4.67
CA SER A 61 14.71 -28.03 6.07
C SER A 61 13.36 -27.32 6.20
N PRO A 62 12.50 -27.70 7.17
CA PRO A 62 11.26 -26.97 7.45
C PRO A 62 11.54 -25.54 7.96
N ASP A 63 12.75 -25.25 8.45
CA ASP A 63 13.20 -23.92 8.87
C ASP A 63 13.81 -23.09 7.71
N ALA A 64 13.76 -23.60 6.47
CA ALA A 64 14.38 -22.96 5.33
C ALA A 64 13.65 -21.70 4.85
N PHE A 65 14.44 -20.73 4.38
CA PHE A 65 13.97 -19.53 3.69
C PHE A 65 13.18 -19.88 2.42
N TRP A 66 12.31 -18.98 1.97
CA TRP A 66 11.71 -19.02 0.65
C TRP A 66 12.77 -18.75 -0.42
N ALA A 67 12.85 -19.60 -1.44
CA ALA A 67 13.59 -19.29 -2.67
C ALA A 67 12.72 -18.38 -3.55
N ALA A 68 13.12 -17.11 -3.71
CA ALA A 68 12.44 -16.14 -4.56
C ALA A 68 13.21 -15.96 -5.87
N SER A 69 12.49 -16.01 -7.00
CA SER A 69 13.04 -15.81 -8.34
C SER A 69 12.22 -14.76 -9.07
N TYR A 70 12.88 -13.69 -9.50
CA TYR A 70 12.27 -12.54 -10.15
C TYR A 70 12.53 -12.61 -11.65
N PHE A 71 11.49 -12.35 -12.44
CA PHE A 71 11.51 -12.38 -13.91
C PHE A 71 11.11 -11.02 -14.43
N ASP A 72 11.77 -10.56 -15.48
CA ASP A 72 11.45 -9.30 -16.19
C ASP A 72 10.21 -9.41 -17.10
N ASN A 73 9.49 -10.53 -17.02
CA ASN A 73 8.32 -10.82 -17.82
C ASN A 73 7.29 -11.59 -16.98
N PRO A 74 5.98 -11.44 -17.28
CA PRO A 74 4.92 -12.08 -16.53
C PRO A 74 4.82 -13.59 -16.77
N ASP A 75 5.45 -14.11 -17.83
CA ASP A 75 5.27 -15.50 -18.27
C ASP A 75 6.38 -16.45 -17.80
N PHE A 76 7.33 -15.95 -16.99
CA PHE A 76 8.44 -16.73 -16.44
C PHE A 76 9.34 -17.35 -17.54
N ASN A 77 9.41 -16.70 -18.69
CA ASN A 77 10.24 -17.12 -19.82
C ASN A 77 11.71 -16.77 -19.54
N GLY A 78 12.61 -17.68 -19.89
CA GLY A 78 14.06 -17.48 -19.75
C GLY A 78 14.59 -17.71 -18.33
N GLN A 79 15.79 -17.18 -18.06
CA GLN A 79 16.40 -17.25 -16.73
C GLN A 79 15.84 -16.13 -15.83
N PRO A 80 15.76 -16.34 -14.50
CA PRO A 80 15.42 -15.27 -13.57
C PRO A 80 16.39 -14.09 -13.73
N PHE A 81 15.84 -12.88 -13.70
CA PHE A 81 16.60 -11.63 -13.62
C PHE A 81 17.42 -11.57 -12.32
N ARG A 82 16.83 -12.06 -11.21
CA ARG A 82 17.45 -12.11 -9.89
C ARG A 82 16.85 -13.27 -9.08
N SER A 83 17.66 -13.87 -8.21
CA SER A 83 17.20 -14.84 -7.22
C SER A 83 17.71 -14.47 -5.83
N GLU A 84 16.92 -14.74 -4.78
CA GLU A 84 17.31 -14.51 -3.38
C GLU A 84 16.57 -15.46 -2.41
N GLN A 85 17.04 -15.49 -1.16
CA GLN A 85 16.38 -16.21 -0.07
C GLN A 85 15.66 -15.22 0.85
N LEU A 86 14.38 -15.48 1.14
CA LEU A 86 13.53 -14.60 1.95
C LEU A 86 12.99 -15.34 3.18
N ALA A 87 13.02 -14.69 4.35
CA ALA A 87 12.43 -15.25 5.56
C ALA A 87 10.89 -15.30 5.47
N THR A 88 10.31 -14.29 4.83
CA THR A 88 8.87 -14.14 4.62
C THR A 88 8.59 -13.67 3.18
N ILE A 89 7.37 -13.91 2.71
CA ILE A 89 6.89 -13.46 1.40
C ILE A 89 5.61 -12.64 1.62
N GLY A 90 5.38 -11.68 0.73
CA GLY A 90 4.24 -10.76 0.81
C GLY A 90 4.46 -9.58 1.77
N HIS A 91 4.42 -8.37 1.21
CA HIS A 91 4.40 -7.08 1.91
C HIS A 91 3.84 -6.01 0.96
N HIS A 92 3.20 -4.98 1.51
CA HIS A 92 2.75 -3.81 0.76
C HIS A 92 3.94 -3.03 0.20
N TRP A 93 4.31 -3.28 -1.05
CA TRP A 93 5.41 -2.54 -1.67
C TRP A 93 4.99 -1.12 -2.07
N GLY A 94 3.70 -0.77 -1.98
CA GLY A 94 3.19 0.49 -2.51
C GLY A 94 3.58 0.60 -3.98
N LEU A 95 4.09 1.75 -4.43
CA LEU A 95 4.64 1.89 -5.78
C LEU A 95 6.07 1.35 -5.94
N SER A 96 6.66 0.80 -4.89
CA SER A 96 7.98 0.20 -4.96
C SER A 96 7.90 -1.15 -5.65
N ARG A 97 8.99 -1.51 -6.32
CA ARG A 97 9.22 -2.82 -6.92
C ARG A 97 10.67 -3.22 -6.67
N PRO A 98 11.02 -4.51 -6.70
CA PRO A 98 12.41 -4.92 -6.66
C PRO A 98 13.24 -4.18 -7.72
N ALA A 99 14.39 -3.63 -7.32
CA ALA A 99 15.21 -2.78 -8.18
C ALA A 99 15.61 -3.50 -9.47
N GLY A 100 15.48 -2.79 -10.60
CA GLY A 100 15.87 -3.29 -11.93
C GLY A 100 14.77 -4.03 -12.70
N LEU A 101 13.61 -4.32 -12.09
CA LEU A 101 12.49 -4.94 -12.78
C LEU A 101 11.60 -3.93 -13.52
N PRO A 102 10.94 -4.32 -14.63
CA PRO A 102 9.89 -3.55 -15.28
C PRO A 102 8.63 -3.43 -14.41
N GLU A 103 7.61 -2.67 -14.85
CA GLU A 103 6.37 -2.47 -14.07
C GLU A 103 5.49 -3.71 -14.07
N THR A 104 5.56 -4.45 -15.17
CA THR A 104 5.02 -5.79 -15.26
C THR A 104 6.16 -6.78 -15.10
N PHE A 105 6.17 -7.56 -14.03
CA PHE A 105 7.23 -8.52 -13.74
C PHE A 105 6.63 -9.78 -13.10
N GLY A 106 7.35 -10.90 -13.20
CA GLY A 106 7.00 -12.16 -12.56
C GLY A 106 7.81 -12.40 -11.30
N VAL A 107 7.22 -13.03 -10.29
CA VAL A 107 7.92 -13.55 -9.11
C VAL A 107 7.47 -14.96 -8.83
N ARG A 108 8.44 -15.87 -8.63
CA ARG A 108 8.21 -17.24 -8.17
C ARG A 108 8.78 -17.39 -6.77
N TRP A 109 7.95 -17.77 -5.82
CA TRP A 109 8.39 -18.22 -4.50
C TRP A 109 8.26 -19.72 -4.38
N GLN A 110 9.27 -20.36 -3.83
CA GLN A 110 9.28 -21.79 -3.61
C GLN A 110 9.83 -22.15 -2.23
N ARG A 111 9.16 -23.08 -1.54
CA ARG A 111 9.59 -23.62 -0.25
C ARG A 111 9.00 -25.02 -0.02
N ASN A 112 9.72 -25.86 0.71
CA ASN A 112 9.19 -27.11 1.27
C ASN A 112 8.59 -26.84 2.66
N ILE A 113 7.33 -27.19 2.87
CA ILE A 113 6.59 -26.92 4.12
C ILE A 113 5.95 -28.20 4.63
N ALA A 114 6.19 -28.54 5.90
CA ALA A 114 5.49 -29.62 6.58
C ALA A 114 4.07 -29.17 6.94
N LEU A 115 3.05 -29.85 6.41
CA LEU A 115 1.64 -29.52 6.65
C LEU A 115 0.92 -30.76 7.22
N PRO A 116 0.31 -30.65 8.42
CA PRO A 116 -0.51 -31.73 8.99
C PRO A 116 -1.71 -32.10 8.14
N ALA A 117 -2.21 -33.33 8.34
CA ALA A 117 -3.42 -33.81 7.67
C ALA A 117 -4.68 -33.02 8.13
N ARG A 118 -5.18 -32.11 7.28
CA ARG A 118 -6.45 -31.36 7.49
C ARG A 118 -6.86 -30.58 6.23
N SER A 119 -8.06 -30.02 6.26
CA SER A 119 -8.47 -29.02 5.27
C SER A 119 -7.90 -27.65 5.61
N TYR A 120 -7.26 -27.02 4.64
CA TYR A 120 -6.80 -25.65 4.66
C TYR A 120 -7.62 -24.80 3.70
N ARG A 121 -7.69 -23.51 4.01
CA ARG A 121 -8.16 -22.49 3.09
C ARG A 121 -6.99 -21.55 2.83
N LEU A 122 -6.65 -21.41 1.56
CA LEU A 122 -5.58 -20.56 1.07
C LEU A 122 -6.19 -19.27 0.55
N TYR A 123 -5.55 -18.16 0.87
CA TYR A 123 -5.92 -16.83 0.40
C TYR A 123 -4.74 -16.19 -0.29
N VAL A 124 -5.02 -15.51 -1.40
CA VAL A 124 -4.04 -14.64 -2.05
C VAL A 124 -4.70 -13.31 -2.34
N TRP A 125 -4.15 -12.25 -1.78
CA TRP A 125 -4.47 -10.89 -2.15
C TRP A 125 -3.42 -10.40 -3.14
N SER A 126 -3.81 -10.14 -4.39
CA SER A 126 -2.86 -9.79 -5.44
C SER A 126 -3.46 -8.89 -6.51
N ARG A 127 -2.67 -7.96 -7.03
CA ARG A 127 -2.97 -7.19 -8.24
C ARG A 127 -2.24 -7.80 -9.44
N GLY A 128 -2.98 -8.23 -10.46
CA GLY A 128 -2.44 -9.07 -11.53
C GLY A 128 -2.72 -10.55 -11.28
N GLY A 129 -1.92 -11.43 -11.88
CA GLY A 129 -2.19 -12.87 -11.84
C GLY A 129 -1.47 -13.59 -10.72
N VAL A 130 -2.07 -14.68 -10.24
CA VAL A 130 -1.47 -15.59 -9.27
C VAL A 130 -1.78 -17.05 -9.60
N ARG A 131 -0.82 -17.93 -9.31
CA ARG A 131 -0.96 -19.38 -9.36
C ARG A 131 -0.26 -19.99 -8.16
N VAL A 132 -0.92 -20.93 -7.49
CA VAL A 132 -0.33 -21.67 -6.38
C VAL A 132 -0.36 -23.17 -6.68
N ARG A 133 0.78 -23.82 -6.46
CA ARG A 133 0.98 -25.27 -6.63
C ARG A 133 1.46 -25.92 -5.34
N LEU A 134 0.94 -27.11 -5.06
CA LEU A 134 1.41 -28.02 -4.01
C LEU A 134 1.85 -29.33 -4.66
N ASN A 135 3.13 -29.69 -4.55
CA ASN A 135 3.73 -30.85 -5.24
C ASN A 135 3.36 -30.90 -6.74
N ASP A 136 3.57 -29.78 -7.44
CA ASP A 136 3.24 -29.55 -8.85
C ASP A 136 1.74 -29.54 -9.21
N VAL A 137 0.84 -29.84 -8.28
CA VAL A 137 -0.61 -29.74 -8.49
C VAL A 137 -1.05 -28.29 -8.31
N ILE A 138 -1.64 -27.70 -9.35
CA ILE A 138 -2.25 -26.36 -9.26
C ILE A 138 -3.47 -26.45 -8.33
N VAL A 139 -3.41 -25.71 -7.23
CA VAL A 139 -4.51 -25.58 -6.26
C VAL A 139 -5.25 -24.25 -6.38
N LEU A 140 -4.58 -23.22 -6.90
CA LEU A 140 -5.19 -21.91 -7.18
C LEU A 140 -4.67 -21.42 -8.54
N GLU A 141 -5.59 -21.00 -9.41
CA GLU A 141 -5.28 -20.40 -10.71
C GLU A 141 -6.16 -19.15 -10.90
N ASP A 142 -5.54 -17.98 -10.85
CA ASP A 142 -6.14 -16.71 -11.25
C ASP A 142 -5.14 -15.94 -12.11
N TRP A 143 -4.88 -16.42 -13.33
CA TRP A 143 -3.87 -15.86 -14.23
C TRP A 143 -4.44 -14.77 -15.16
N GLN A 144 -5.05 -13.74 -14.57
CA GLN A 144 -5.72 -12.68 -15.32
C GLN A 144 -5.31 -11.27 -14.85
N THR A 145 -5.26 -10.34 -15.79
CA THR A 145 -5.03 -8.91 -15.50
C THR A 145 -6.30 -8.31 -14.89
N GLY A 146 -6.14 -7.45 -13.89
CA GLY A 146 -7.26 -6.73 -13.28
C GLY A 146 -6.87 -6.08 -11.96
N PRO A 147 -7.86 -5.62 -11.19
CA PRO A 147 -7.61 -4.90 -9.95
C PRO A 147 -7.06 -5.83 -8.88
N LEU A 148 -6.70 -5.23 -7.75
CA LEU A 148 -6.39 -5.99 -6.54
C LEU A 148 -7.61 -6.87 -6.18
N ARG A 149 -7.40 -8.18 -6.09
CA ARG A 149 -8.43 -9.18 -5.78
C ARG A 149 -7.98 -10.09 -4.66
N LEU A 150 -8.94 -10.55 -3.86
CA LEU A 150 -8.76 -11.66 -2.94
C LEU A 150 -9.22 -12.95 -3.63
N ASN A 151 -8.28 -13.89 -3.83
CA ASN A 151 -8.55 -15.24 -4.26
C ASN A 151 -8.59 -16.19 -3.06
N GLU A 152 -9.51 -17.15 -3.09
CA GLU A 152 -9.68 -18.15 -2.03
C GLU A 152 -9.78 -19.55 -2.63
N VAL A 153 -9.09 -20.53 -2.04
CA VAL A 153 -9.31 -21.95 -2.38
C VAL A 153 -9.20 -22.86 -1.16
N SER A 154 -10.00 -23.92 -1.17
CA SER A 154 -10.00 -24.98 -0.17
C SER A 154 -9.19 -26.18 -0.64
N VAL A 155 -8.24 -26.64 0.18
CA VAL A 155 -7.43 -27.83 -0.10
C VAL A 155 -7.45 -28.79 1.10
N SER A 156 -7.62 -30.08 0.86
CA SER A 156 -7.48 -31.10 1.90
C SER A 156 -6.13 -31.79 1.75
N LEU A 157 -5.30 -31.71 2.79
CA LEU A 157 -3.92 -32.17 2.78
C LEU A 157 -3.77 -33.39 3.69
N ALA A 158 -2.81 -34.26 3.34
CA ALA A 158 -2.33 -35.33 4.19
C ALA A 158 -1.15 -34.83 5.02
N ASP A 159 -0.75 -35.61 6.02
CA ASP A 159 0.42 -35.29 6.85
C ASP A 159 1.69 -35.56 6.05
N ALA A 160 2.28 -34.51 5.50
CA ALA A 160 3.41 -34.61 4.57
C ALA A 160 4.18 -33.29 4.46
N ILE A 161 5.37 -33.36 3.86
CA ILE A 161 6.09 -32.19 3.36
C ILE A 161 5.60 -31.91 1.93
N TYR A 162 5.16 -30.68 1.70
CA TYR A 162 4.72 -30.19 0.39
C TYR A 162 5.73 -29.22 -0.17
N THR A 163 6.12 -29.39 -1.43
CA THR A 163 6.74 -28.34 -2.22
C THR A 163 5.66 -27.33 -2.61
N VAL A 164 5.72 -26.15 -2.01
CA VAL A 164 4.83 -25.02 -2.29
C VAL A 164 5.51 -24.13 -3.33
N VAL A 165 4.84 -23.89 -4.46
CA VAL A 165 5.30 -22.96 -5.49
C VAL A 165 4.21 -21.93 -5.74
N ILE A 166 4.56 -20.65 -5.67
CA ILE A 166 3.66 -19.53 -5.89
C ILE A 166 4.24 -18.71 -7.03
N ASP A 167 3.50 -18.63 -8.13
CA ASP A 167 3.80 -17.71 -9.22
C ASP A 167 2.86 -16.51 -9.12
N HIS A 168 3.41 -15.33 -9.28
CA HIS A 168 2.65 -14.09 -9.36
C HIS A 168 3.23 -13.21 -10.45
N TYR A 169 2.39 -12.53 -11.21
CA TYR A 169 2.84 -11.39 -11.99
C TYR A 169 2.16 -10.11 -11.53
N GLN A 170 2.99 -9.09 -11.30
CA GLN A 170 2.56 -7.74 -11.00
C GLN A 170 2.20 -7.03 -12.32
N ILE A 171 1.20 -6.17 -12.28
CA ILE A 171 0.89 -5.21 -13.36
C ILE A 171 1.25 -3.79 -12.90
N PRO A 172 1.29 -2.79 -13.79
CA PRO A 172 1.60 -1.42 -13.38
C PRO A 172 0.74 -0.94 -12.20
N GLY A 173 1.37 -0.22 -11.27
CA GLY A 173 0.72 0.35 -10.08
C GLY A 173 1.19 -0.26 -8.76
N PRO A 174 0.44 -0.02 -7.67
CA PRO A 174 0.79 -0.53 -6.36
C PRO A 174 0.97 -2.05 -6.38
N ALA A 175 2.12 -2.49 -5.88
CA ALA A 175 2.48 -3.89 -5.81
C ALA A 175 2.11 -4.43 -4.43
N ASP A 176 0.84 -4.81 -4.32
CA ASP A 176 0.26 -5.43 -3.15
C ASP A 176 0.12 -6.94 -3.44
N PHE A 177 0.96 -7.74 -2.80
CA PHE A 177 0.87 -9.20 -2.80
C PHE A 177 0.92 -9.70 -1.36
N HIS A 178 -0.11 -10.44 -0.95
CA HIS A 178 -0.18 -11.10 0.36
C HIS A 178 -0.74 -12.50 0.20
N ILE A 179 -0.17 -13.46 0.90
CA ILE A 179 -0.61 -14.86 0.87
C ILE A 179 -0.59 -15.45 2.27
N TRP A 180 -1.66 -16.13 2.62
CA TRP A 180 -1.74 -16.87 3.87
C TRP A 180 -2.68 -18.07 3.71
N TRP A 181 -2.58 -19.03 4.61
CA TRP A 181 -3.51 -20.14 4.67
C TRP A 181 -3.83 -20.47 6.11
N GLU A 182 -5.01 -21.03 6.33
CA GLU A 182 -5.44 -21.44 7.66
C GLU A 182 -6.19 -22.77 7.62
N PRO A 183 -6.19 -23.54 8.72
CA PRO A 183 -7.10 -24.65 8.89
C PRO A 183 -8.56 -24.21 8.74
N GLN A 184 -9.34 -24.93 7.93
CA GLN A 184 -10.76 -24.64 7.78
C GLN A 184 -11.54 -24.92 9.05
N GLY A 185 -12.51 -24.05 9.32
CA GLY A 185 -13.32 -24.09 10.54
C GLY A 185 -12.70 -23.33 11.71
N ASN A 186 -11.53 -22.71 11.52
CA ASN A 186 -10.95 -21.86 12.54
C ASN A 186 -11.60 -20.47 12.54
N THR A 187 -12.44 -20.20 13.52
CA THR A 187 -12.96 -18.85 13.81
C THR A 187 -12.27 -18.21 15.01
N GLU A 188 -11.36 -18.94 15.65
CA GLU A 188 -10.60 -18.57 16.84
C GLU A 188 -9.24 -17.99 16.40
N TRP A 189 -8.57 -17.33 17.34
CA TRP A 189 -7.18 -16.93 17.15
C TRP A 189 -6.27 -18.14 17.36
N THR A 190 -5.32 -18.34 16.46
CA THR A 190 -4.19 -19.23 16.72
C THR A 190 -3.11 -18.46 17.45
N ALA A 191 -2.90 -18.75 18.73
CA ALA A 191 -1.80 -18.21 19.53
C ALA A 191 -0.58 -19.12 19.41
N THR A 192 0.59 -18.56 19.08
CA THR A 192 1.86 -19.28 19.07
C THR A 192 2.84 -18.57 19.98
N TYR A 193 3.58 -19.35 20.79
CA TYR A 193 4.37 -18.84 21.92
C TYR A 193 5.85 -19.16 21.76
N TRP A 194 6.73 -18.20 22.00
CA TRP A 194 8.19 -18.36 21.94
C TRP A 194 8.87 -17.95 23.25
N ALA A 195 9.95 -18.66 23.60
CA ALA A 195 10.80 -18.38 24.77
C ALA A 195 11.86 -17.30 24.49
N ASN A 196 11.50 -16.27 23.72
CA ASN A 196 12.29 -15.08 23.45
C ASN A 196 11.36 -13.94 23.03
N ARG A 197 11.89 -12.72 22.98
CA ARG A 197 11.12 -11.51 22.63
C ARG A 197 10.99 -11.26 21.13
N ASP A 198 11.62 -12.09 20.29
CA ASP A 198 11.83 -11.81 18.87
C ASP A 198 10.99 -12.72 17.95
N LEU A 199 10.05 -13.51 18.49
CA LEU A 199 9.21 -14.45 17.74
C LEU A 199 10.03 -15.44 16.90
N SER A 200 11.20 -15.85 17.42
CA SER A 200 12.22 -16.54 16.64
C SER A 200 12.46 -17.99 17.10
N GLY A 201 12.88 -18.84 16.15
CA GLY A 201 13.16 -20.26 16.40
C GLY A 201 11.90 -21.10 16.57
N THR A 202 12.08 -22.29 17.14
CA THR A 202 10.98 -23.25 17.36
C THR A 202 10.02 -22.73 18.45
N PRO A 203 8.70 -22.64 18.18
CA PRO A 203 7.73 -22.25 19.18
C PRO A 203 7.62 -23.30 20.29
N VAL A 204 7.35 -22.83 21.52
CA VAL A 204 7.16 -23.66 22.71
C VAL A 204 5.77 -24.32 22.72
N SER A 205 4.76 -23.57 22.29
CA SER A 205 3.37 -24.05 22.22
C SER A 205 2.59 -23.31 21.15
N SER A 206 1.49 -23.90 20.72
CA SER A 206 0.45 -23.25 19.93
C SER A 206 -0.93 -23.76 20.36
N GLU A 207 -1.90 -22.85 20.49
CA GLU A 207 -3.27 -23.18 20.88
C GLU A 207 -4.29 -22.27 20.18
N GLN A 208 -5.57 -22.62 20.26
CA GLN A 208 -6.66 -21.77 19.80
C GLN A 208 -7.28 -21.01 20.97
N VAL A 209 -7.58 -19.73 20.77
CA VAL A 209 -8.21 -18.87 21.77
C VAL A 209 -9.34 -18.05 21.12
N GLU A 210 -10.50 -17.98 21.77
CA GLU A 210 -11.67 -17.29 21.19
C GLU A 210 -11.48 -15.77 21.08
N THR A 211 -10.82 -15.18 22.09
CA THR A 211 -10.62 -13.73 22.21
C THR A 211 -9.15 -13.40 22.46
N LEU A 212 -8.76 -12.19 22.07
CA LEU A 212 -7.46 -11.61 22.42
C LEU A 212 -7.73 -10.56 23.51
N ALA A 213 -7.78 -11.03 24.75
CA ALA A 213 -7.99 -10.23 25.97
C ALA A 213 -7.27 -10.93 27.14
N MET A 214 -5.95 -10.99 27.02
CA MET A 214 -5.05 -11.71 27.91
C MET A 214 -4.56 -10.81 29.04
N ASP A 215 -4.60 -11.35 30.26
CA ASP A 215 -4.00 -10.74 31.45
C ASP A 215 -3.32 -11.86 32.26
N TRP A 216 -2.00 -11.95 32.12
CA TRP A 216 -1.19 -12.94 32.84
C TRP A 216 -0.62 -12.39 34.14
N ASN A 217 -0.76 -11.10 34.43
CA ASN A 217 -0.07 -10.41 35.51
C ASN A 217 1.43 -10.81 35.52
N ASP A 218 2.00 -11.19 36.66
CA ASP A 218 3.41 -11.66 36.76
C ASP A 218 3.59 -13.15 36.36
N GLY A 219 2.67 -13.70 35.57
CA GLY A 219 2.58 -15.12 35.23
C GLY A 219 3.13 -15.45 33.83
N ALA A 220 3.40 -16.74 33.60
CA ALA A 220 3.72 -17.25 32.28
C ALA A 220 2.41 -17.65 31.55
N PRO A 221 2.32 -17.45 30.23
CA PRO A 221 1.08 -17.71 29.49
C PRO A 221 0.79 -19.20 29.28
N VAL A 222 1.84 -20.01 29.15
CA VAL A 222 1.75 -21.46 28.97
C VAL A 222 2.89 -22.16 29.72
N ALA A 223 2.71 -23.44 30.03
CA ALA A 223 3.76 -24.25 30.62
C ALA A 223 4.99 -24.32 29.69
N GLY A 224 6.20 -24.19 30.27
CA GLY A 224 7.46 -24.19 29.52
C GLY A 224 8.00 -22.80 29.18
N LEU A 225 7.22 -21.73 29.40
CA LEU A 225 7.70 -20.35 29.35
C LEU A 225 8.08 -19.80 30.73
N GLY A 226 9.03 -18.87 30.73
CA GLY A 226 9.31 -18.01 31.89
C GLY A 226 8.21 -16.95 32.06
N ARG A 227 8.22 -16.28 33.23
CA ARG A 227 7.33 -15.13 33.50
C ARG A 227 7.64 -13.94 32.62
N ASP A 228 8.90 -13.79 32.26
CA ASP A 228 9.45 -12.68 31.50
C ASP A 228 10.13 -13.20 30.22
N ASN A 229 10.40 -12.29 29.28
CA ASN A 229 11.16 -12.56 28.04
C ASN A 229 10.54 -13.63 27.14
N PHE A 230 9.23 -13.53 26.93
CA PHE A 230 8.50 -14.37 25.97
C PHE A 230 7.84 -13.49 24.89
N SER A 231 7.39 -14.13 23.80
CA SER A 231 6.60 -13.46 22.77
C SER A 231 5.48 -14.37 22.29
N VAL A 232 4.43 -13.73 21.78
CA VAL A 232 3.23 -14.38 21.28
C VAL A 232 2.84 -13.76 19.94
N ARG A 233 2.49 -14.61 18.98
CA ARG A 233 1.81 -14.20 17.74
C ARG A 233 0.41 -14.79 17.75
N TRP A 234 -0.58 -13.94 17.59
CA TRP A 234 -1.95 -14.34 17.30
C TRP A 234 -2.28 -14.10 15.85
N GLU A 235 -2.84 -15.12 15.20
CA GLU A 235 -3.32 -15.04 13.82
C GLU A 235 -4.79 -15.41 13.78
N ARG A 236 -5.60 -14.59 13.10
CA ARG A 236 -7.01 -14.87 12.84
C ARG A 236 -7.41 -14.30 11.50
N THR A 237 -8.23 -15.04 10.79
CA THR A 237 -8.92 -14.52 9.62
C THR A 237 -10.39 -14.26 9.95
N VAL A 238 -10.92 -13.14 9.49
CA VAL A 238 -12.30 -12.71 9.77
C VAL A 238 -12.96 -12.17 8.50
N ASP A 239 -14.22 -12.58 8.27
CA ASP A 239 -15.05 -11.99 7.23
C ASP A 239 -15.64 -10.67 7.74
N LEU A 240 -15.26 -9.55 7.11
CA LEU A 240 -15.69 -8.20 7.46
C LEU A 240 -16.46 -7.57 6.28
N ALA A 241 -17.49 -6.81 6.63
CA ALA A 241 -18.19 -5.98 5.65
C ALA A 241 -17.31 -4.77 5.30
N GLY A 242 -17.23 -4.40 4.03
CA GLY A 242 -16.38 -3.28 3.62
C GLY A 242 -16.76 -1.98 4.32
N GLY A 243 -15.78 -1.22 4.77
CA GLY A 243 -15.99 0.00 5.55
C GLY A 243 -14.74 0.46 6.29
N LEU A 244 -14.86 1.61 6.96
CA LEU A 244 -13.82 2.09 7.86
C LEU A 244 -13.91 1.32 9.18
N TYR A 245 -12.81 0.77 9.65
CA TYR A 245 -12.71 0.09 10.95
C TYR A 245 -11.76 0.86 11.86
N ARG A 246 -12.09 0.91 13.15
CA ARG A 246 -11.14 1.28 14.21
C ARG A 246 -10.70 0.03 14.94
N PHE A 247 -9.39 -0.14 15.10
CA PHE A 247 -8.75 -1.17 15.90
C PHE A 247 -8.22 -0.51 17.16
N ASP A 248 -8.52 -1.10 18.32
CA ASP A 248 -8.10 -0.64 19.64
C ASP A 248 -7.31 -1.78 20.30
N ALA A 249 -6.03 -1.54 20.60
CA ALA A 249 -5.11 -2.49 21.22
C ALA A 249 -4.65 -2.00 22.60
N GLY A 250 -4.50 -2.92 23.55
CA GLY A 250 -3.90 -2.67 24.86
C GLY A 250 -2.83 -3.70 25.15
N TYR A 251 -1.67 -3.28 25.66
CA TYR A 251 -0.50 -4.16 25.78
C TYR A 251 0.50 -3.67 26.83
N ASP A 252 1.18 -4.62 27.46
CA ASP A 252 2.34 -4.46 28.34
C ASP A 252 3.20 -5.71 28.12
N ASP A 253 4.36 -5.72 27.45
CA ASP A 253 5.22 -4.60 27.03
C ASP A 253 4.92 -4.00 25.64
N GLY A 254 5.15 -4.75 24.56
CA GLY A 254 5.22 -4.23 23.18
C GLY A 254 4.34 -5.01 22.22
N LEU A 255 3.75 -4.34 21.23
CA LEU A 255 2.78 -4.93 20.31
C LEU A 255 2.90 -4.37 18.89
N ARG A 256 2.65 -5.23 17.90
CA ARG A 256 2.38 -4.83 16.51
C ARG A 256 1.06 -5.45 16.05
N LEU A 257 0.28 -4.66 15.32
CA LEU A 257 -0.93 -5.13 14.63
C LEU A 257 -0.72 -5.04 13.13
N TYR A 258 -0.95 -6.13 12.43
CA TYR A 258 -1.02 -6.18 10.98
C TYR A 258 -2.44 -6.53 10.53
N VAL A 259 -2.93 -5.82 9.51
CA VAL A 259 -4.20 -6.12 8.84
C VAL A 259 -3.92 -6.31 7.36
N ASP A 260 -4.17 -7.52 6.84
CA ASP A 260 -3.83 -7.92 5.46
C ASP A 260 -2.35 -7.69 5.08
N GLY A 261 -1.46 -7.77 6.08
CA GLY A 261 -0.03 -7.50 5.94
C GLY A 261 0.36 -6.03 6.15
N LEU A 262 -0.59 -5.10 6.24
CA LEU A 262 -0.32 -3.69 6.55
C LEU A 262 -0.01 -3.53 8.05
N LEU A 263 1.19 -3.10 8.39
CA LEU A 263 1.56 -2.72 9.76
C LEU A 263 0.76 -1.48 10.19
N LEU A 264 -0.30 -1.70 10.94
CA LEU A 264 -1.29 -0.71 11.35
C LEU A 264 -0.94 -0.06 12.69
N ILE A 265 -0.38 -0.84 13.62
CA ILE A 265 0.17 -0.36 14.90
C ILE A 265 1.57 -0.94 15.03
N ASP A 266 2.56 -0.10 15.33
CA ASP A 266 3.96 -0.51 15.58
C ASP A 266 4.48 0.11 16.87
N ASP A 267 4.40 -0.63 17.97
CA ASP A 267 4.98 -0.24 19.26
C ASP A 267 5.79 -1.38 19.86
N TRP A 268 6.93 -1.69 19.23
CA TRP A 268 7.81 -2.79 19.64
C TRP A 268 8.91 -2.35 20.61
N GLN A 269 8.52 -1.82 21.76
CA GLN A 269 9.45 -1.35 22.79
C GLN A 269 9.02 -1.76 24.19
N THR A 270 9.99 -1.98 25.09
CA THR A 270 9.70 -2.22 26.52
C THR A 270 9.10 -0.96 27.14
N GLY A 271 8.18 -1.11 28.08
CA GLY A 271 7.52 -0.02 28.72
C GLY A 271 6.64 -0.44 29.89
N VAL A 272 5.55 0.26 30.03
CA VAL A 272 4.44 -0.07 30.94
C VAL A 272 3.20 -0.28 30.08
N ALA A 273 2.13 -0.77 30.67
CA ALA A 273 0.83 -0.87 30.02
C ALA A 273 0.45 0.38 29.23
N ARG A 274 0.19 0.19 27.93
CA ARG A 274 -0.18 1.19 26.94
C ARG A 274 -1.41 0.76 26.16
N THR A 275 -2.00 1.73 25.46
CA THR A 275 -3.06 1.50 24.49
C THR A 275 -2.73 2.23 23.20
N ALA A 276 -3.07 1.63 22.06
CA ALA A 276 -2.95 2.24 20.75
C ALA A 276 -4.25 2.02 19.96
N SER A 277 -4.61 3.01 19.14
CA SER A 277 -5.77 2.93 18.25
C SER A 277 -5.38 3.36 16.84
N ALA A 278 -5.92 2.68 15.84
CA ALA A 278 -5.70 3.02 14.45
C ALA A 278 -6.95 2.73 13.61
N GLU A 279 -7.15 3.49 12.55
CA GLU A 279 -8.27 3.32 11.62
C GLU A 279 -7.78 2.84 10.26
N LEU A 280 -8.52 1.92 9.65
CA LEU A 280 -8.23 1.37 8.33
C LEU A 280 -9.51 1.13 7.55
N TRP A 281 -9.55 1.60 6.31
CA TRP A 281 -10.62 1.21 5.39
C TRP A 281 -10.35 -0.18 4.84
N LEU A 282 -11.33 -1.06 4.99
CA LEU A 282 -11.31 -2.42 4.46
C LEU A 282 -12.32 -2.55 3.33
N GLU A 283 -11.91 -3.18 2.23
CA GLU A 283 -12.85 -3.66 1.20
C GLU A 283 -13.68 -4.83 1.77
N PRO A 284 -14.88 -5.11 1.27
CA PRO A 284 -15.66 -6.23 1.79
C PRO A 284 -14.96 -7.56 1.49
N GLY A 285 -14.92 -8.46 2.46
CA GLY A 285 -14.36 -9.78 2.27
C GLY A 285 -13.66 -10.29 3.51
N ARG A 286 -12.69 -11.16 3.28
CA ARG A 286 -11.98 -11.86 4.32
C ARG A 286 -10.64 -11.17 4.57
N HIS A 287 -10.36 -10.86 5.83
CA HIS A 287 -9.17 -10.12 6.24
C HIS A 287 -8.34 -10.90 7.25
N GLN A 288 -7.02 -10.86 7.08
CA GLN A 288 -6.09 -11.43 8.06
C GLN A 288 -5.75 -10.39 9.11
N LEU A 289 -5.88 -10.77 10.37
CA LEU A 289 -5.34 -10.03 11.51
C LEU A 289 -4.17 -10.82 12.09
N VAL A 290 -3.02 -10.15 12.21
CA VAL A 290 -1.85 -10.69 12.91
C VAL A 290 -1.48 -9.74 14.03
N VAL A 291 -1.37 -10.26 15.25
CA VAL A 291 -0.91 -9.49 16.42
C VAL A 291 0.36 -10.12 16.92
N ASP A 292 1.44 -9.37 16.87
CA ASP A 292 2.70 -9.71 17.50
C ASP A 292 2.78 -9.02 18.85
N TYR A 293 3.27 -9.72 19.86
CA TYR A 293 3.46 -9.20 21.19
C TYR A 293 4.72 -9.77 21.82
N PHE A 294 5.38 -8.98 22.67
CA PHE A 294 6.38 -9.52 23.58
C PHE A 294 6.18 -8.98 24.99
N GLU A 295 6.61 -9.81 25.95
CA GLU A 295 6.81 -9.46 27.34
C GLU A 295 8.30 -9.41 27.65
N GLY A 296 8.77 -8.32 28.23
CA GLY A 296 10.15 -8.11 28.62
C GLY A 296 10.39 -8.36 30.10
N LEU A 297 9.70 -7.63 30.98
CA LEU A 297 9.79 -7.73 32.43
C LEU A 297 8.49 -7.25 33.12
N GLY A 298 8.01 -8.01 34.12
CA GLY A 298 6.96 -7.55 35.02
C GLY A 298 5.59 -8.10 34.66
N GLN A 299 4.59 -7.21 34.53
CA GLN A 299 3.21 -7.60 34.28
C GLN A 299 2.96 -7.75 32.77
N ALA A 300 2.37 -8.87 32.38
CA ALA A 300 2.08 -9.17 30.99
C ALA A 300 0.58 -9.09 30.68
N SER A 301 0.21 -8.27 29.70
CA SER A 301 -1.15 -8.21 29.19
C SER A 301 -1.19 -7.84 27.70
N ALA A 302 -2.21 -8.35 26.99
CA ALA A 302 -2.42 -8.05 25.57
C ALA A 302 -3.91 -8.14 25.21
N SER A 303 -4.44 -7.17 24.48
CA SER A 303 -5.83 -7.14 24.04
C SER A 303 -5.98 -6.49 22.66
N LEU A 304 -6.93 -6.97 21.87
CA LEU A 304 -7.33 -6.38 20.60
C LEU A 304 -8.86 -6.38 20.49
N SER A 305 -9.41 -5.25 20.10
CA SER A 305 -10.81 -5.12 19.67
C SER A 305 -10.91 -4.29 18.40
N TRP A 306 -12.00 -4.44 17.65
CA TRP A 306 -12.26 -3.63 16.47
C TRP A 306 -13.74 -3.37 16.28
N GLN A 307 -14.06 -2.27 15.60
CA GLN A 307 -15.43 -1.91 15.25
C GLN A 307 -15.50 -1.24 13.88
N ARG A 308 -16.56 -1.55 13.12
CA ARG A 308 -16.86 -0.85 11.86
C ARG A 308 -17.47 0.50 12.18
N LEU A 309 -16.84 1.56 11.72
CA LEU A 309 -17.37 2.91 11.76
C LEU A 309 -18.42 3.08 10.65
N GLY A 310 -19.53 3.74 10.96
CA GLY A 310 -20.62 3.99 10.00
C GLY A 310 -20.30 5.03 8.92
N GLN A 311 -19.04 5.45 8.80
CA GLN A 311 -18.60 6.44 7.83
C GLN A 311 -18.65 5.86 6.41
N THR A 312 -19.18 6.65 5.47
CA THR A 312 -19.29 6.28 4.06
C THR A 312 -18.66 7.33 3.17
N PHE A 313 -18.27 6.92 1.97
CA PHE A 313 -17.65 7.78 0.96
C PHE A 313 -18.46 7.69 -0.34
N PRO A 314 -19.64 8.36 -0.42
CA PRO A 314 -20.52 8.27 -1.58
C PRO A 314 -19.94 8.89 -2.86
N ASN A 315 -18.90 9.72 -2.76
CA ASN A 315 -18.21 10.32 -3.90
C ASN A 315 -16.87 9.60 -4.12
N TRP A 316 -15.75 10.33 -4.08
CA TRP A 316 -14.41 9.74 -4.11
C TRP A 316 -13.89 9.58 -2.69
N ARG A 317 -13.50 8.37 -2.32
CA ARG A 317 -12.73 8.15 -1.09
C ARG A 317 -11.28 8.56 -1.37
N GLY A 318 -10.86 9.69 -0.81
CA GLY A 318 -9.49 10.17 -0.83
C GLY A 318 -8.71 9.63 0.36
N GLU A 319 -7.61 8.94 0.10
CA GLU A 319 -6.64 8.42 1.07
C GLU A 319 -5.37 9.27 0.94
N TYR A 320 -5.04 10.06 1.97
CA TYR A 320 -3.94 11.03 1.94
C TYR A 320 -2.72 10.49 2.69
N PHE A 321 -1.55 10.53 2.06
CA PHE A 321 -0.30 9.97 2.59
C PHE A 321 0.77 11.06 2.71
N ALA A 322 1.55 11.04 3.80
CA ALA A 322 2.69 11.93 4.01
C ALA A 322 3.98 11.41 3.35
N ASN A 323 3.85 10.77 2.19
CA ASN A 323 4.94 10.30 1.33
C ASN A 323 4.45 10.25 -0.12
N THR A 324 5.36 10.22 -1.09
CA THR A 324 5.00 10.17 -2.53
C THR A 324 4.75 8.77 -3.05
N GLN A 325 4.89 7.72 -2.22
CA GLN A 325 4.88 6.31 -2.65
C GLN A 325 3.56 5.57 -2.33
N LEU A 326 2.58 6.25 -1.73
CA LEU A 326 1.33 5.65 -1.23
C LEU A 326 1.58 4.53 -0.20
N LEU A 327 2.63 4.68 0.60
CA LEU A 327 3.05 3.66 1.57
C LEU A 327 2.42 3.87 2.94
N GLY A 328 2.13 2.75 3.60
CA GLY A 328 1.65 2.71 4.98
C GLY A 328 0.17 3.05 5.13
N VAL A 329 -0.20 3.39 6.37
CA VAL A 329 -1.57 3.81 6.71
C VAL A 329 -1.78 5.26 6.23
N PRO A 330 -2.90 5.56 5.53
CA PRO A 330 -3.21 6.94 5.18
C PRO A 330 -3.30 7.82 6.43
N VAL A 331 -2.73 9.02 6.38
CA VAL A 331 -2.81 10.01 7.47
C VAL A 331 -4.26 10.41 7.70
N GLN A 332 -5.05 10.52 6.63
CA GLN A 332 -6.45 10.85 6.72
C GLN A 332 -7.26 10.33 5.52
N LEU A 333 -8.54 10.03 5.78
CA LEU A 333 -9.54 9.72 4.77
C LEU A 333 -10.50 10.90 4.58
N ARG A 334 -10.88 11.21 3.34
CA ARG A 334 -11.85 12.26 3.02
C ARG A 334 -12.85 11.80 1.94
N ASN A 335 -14.08 12.29 2.01
CA ASN A 335 -15.07 12.11 0.93
C ASN A 335 -15.05 13.31 0.00
N ASP A 336 -14.26 13.21 -1.06
CA ASP A 336 -14.05 14.27 -2.04
C ASP A 336 -15.13 14.25 -3.12
N LEU A 337 -15.64 15.43 -3.49
CA LEU A 337 -16.63 15.54 -4.58
C LEU A 337 -16.04 15.05 -5.91
N ALA A 338 -14.80 15.45 -6.20
CA ALA A 338 -13.99 15.01 -7.33
C ALA A 338 -12.50 15.25 -7.02
N PRO A 339 -11.58 14.57 -7.72
CA PRO A 339 -10.16 14.92 -7.74
C PRO A 339 -9.90 16.21 -8.53
N ASP A 340 -10.40 17.33 -8.02
CA ASP A 340 -10.30 18.67 -8.63
C ASP A 340 -9.89 19.67 -7.54
N PHE A 341 -8.58 19.86 -7.40
CA PHE A 341 -7.95 20.61 -6.32
C PHE A 341 -6.83 21.50 -6.85
N ASP A 342 -6.76 22.72 -6.31
CA ASP A 342 -5.62 23.62 -6.44
C ASP A 342 -5.20 24.04 -5.03
N TRP A 343 -4.15 23.40 -4.53
CA TRP A 343 -3.60 23.69 -3.21
C TRP A 343 -2.55 24.79 -3.26
N GLY A 344 -2.05 25.15 -4.46
CA GLY A 344 -0.86 25.97 -4.60
C GLY A 344 0.28 25.42 -3.74
N GLN A 345 0.90 26.27 -2.92
CA GLN A 345 1.98 25.87 -1.99
C GLN A 345 1.45 25.37 -0.62
N GLY A 346 0.16 25.05 -0.53
CA GLY A 346 -0.50 24.63 0.69
C GLY A 346 -0.55 23.12 0.86
N ALA A 347 -0.79 22.66 2.08
CA ALA A 347 -1.03 21.25 2.36
C ALA A 347 -2.44 20.81 1.96
N PRO A 348 -2.61 19.56 1.48
CA PRO A 348 -3.91 19.06 1.07
C PRO A 348 -4.85 18.82 2.25
N ILE A 349 -4.28 18.49 3.40
CA ILE A 349 -4.98 18.16 4.63
C ILE A 349 -4.06 18.27 5.85
N ALA A 350 -4.62 18.40 7.05
CA ALA A 350 -3.84 18.46 8.28
C ALA A 350 -3.05 17.16 8.51
N GLY A 351 -1.82 17.27 9.00
CA GLY A 351 -0.92 16.11 9.20
C GLY A 351 -0.15 15.68 7.95
N VAL A 352 -0.46 16.28 6.79
CA VAL A 352 0.31 16.11 5.54
C VAL A 352 1.05 17.42 5.25
N GLY A 353 2.29 17.33 4.79
CA GLY A 353 3.08 18.50 4.39
C GLY A 353 2.55 19.17 3.12
N PRO A 354 2.98 20.42 2.82
CA PRO A 354 2.65 21.08 1.55
C PRO A 354 3.29 20.43 0.33
N ASP A 355 4.41 19.73 0.54
CA ASP A 355 5.14 19.00 -0.49
C ASP A 355 5.32 17.54 -0.06
N THR A 356 5.78 16.68 -0.99
CA THR A 356 6.18 15.28 -0.72
C THR A 356 5.04 14.40 -0.20
N PHE A 357 3.86 14.56 -0.78
CA PHE A 357 2.67 13.81 -0.40
C PHE A 357 2.08 13.05 -1.59
N SER A 358 1.17 12.13 -1.31
CA SER A 358 0.39 11.44 -2.33
C SER A 358 -1.04 11.24 -1.89
N VAL A 359 -1.92 11.05 -2.88
CA VAL A 359 -3.32 10.76 -2.66
C VAL A 359 -3.77 9.62 -3.56
N ARG A 360 -4.50 8.67 -2.98
CA ARG A 360 -5.27 7.65 -3.72
C ARG A 360 -6.74 7.99 -3.61
N TRP A 361 -7.36 8.32 -4.72
CA TRP A 361 -8.82 8.41 -4.82
C TRP A 361 -9.38 7.15 -5.44
N SER A 362 -10.42 6.60 -4.81
CA SER A 362 -11.18 5.47 -5.36
C SER A 362 -12.67 5.75 -5.40
N ARG A 363 -13.33 5.26 -6.45
CA ARG A 363 -14.78 5.36 -6.61
C ARG A 363 -15.34 4.25 -7.49
N ARG A 364 -16.43 3.62 -7.05
CA ARG A 364 -17.28 2.79 -7.92
C ARG A 364 -18.32 3.67 -8.61
N VAL A 365 -18.40 3.57 -9.93
CA VAL A 365 -19.35 4.32 -10.77
C VAL A 365 -20.15 3.36 -11.63
N SER A 366 -21.45 3.66 -11.82
CA SER A 366 -22.28 2.97 -12.81
C SER A 366 -22.44 3.89 -14.01
N LEU A 367 -21.97 3.45 -15.17
CA LEU A 367 -21.99 4.22 -16.42
C LEU A 367 -22.98 3.60 -17.41
N GLU A 368 -23.72 4.46 -18.12
CA GLU A 368 -24.51 4.02 -19.27
C GLU A 368 -23.58 3.55 -20.39
N ALA A 369 -24.07 2.69 -21.29
CA ALA A 369 -23.29 2.30 -22.47
C ALA A 369 -22.94 3.55 -23.30
N GLY A 370 -21.65 3.80 -23.54
CA GLY A 370 -21.20 4.96 -24.31
C GLY A 370 -19.70 5.02 -24.52
N VAL A 371 -19.28 5.96 -25.37
CA VAL A 371 -17.88 6.40 -25.47
C VAL A 371 -17.66 7.49 -24.44
N TYR A 372 -16.71 7.30 -23.54
CA TYR A 372 -16.34 8.25 -22.50
C TYR A 372 -14.94 8.80 -22.73
N ARG A 373 -14.76 10.09 -22.47
CA ARG A 373 -13.47 10.76 -22.34
C ARG A 373 -13.16 10.91 -20.86
N LEU A 374 -12.01 10.37 -20.45
CA LEU A 374 -11.44 10.55 -19.12
C LEU A 374 -10.21 11.42 -19.29
N ALA A 375 -10.11 12.54 -18.59
CA ALA A 375 -8.98 13.45 -18.72
C ALA A 375 -8.48 13.97 -17.38
N ILE A 376 -7.15 14.08 -17.26
CA ILE A 376 -6.47 14.58 -16.06
C ILE A 376 -5.40 15.59 -16.46
N ARG A 377 -5.29 16.66 -15.69
CA ARG A 377 -4.12 17.54 -15.63
C ARG A 377 -3.67 17.59 -14.18
N ALA A 378 -2.37 17.48 -13.91
CA ALA A 378 -1.86 17.58 -12.55
C ALA A 378 -0.46 18.17 -12.50
N ASP A 379 -0.12 18.67 -11.32
CA ASP A 379 1.21 19.06 -10.88
C ASP A 379 1.40 18.42 -9.49
N ASP A 380 2.21 17.38 -9.29
CA ASP A 380 3.10 16.71 -10.25
C ASP A 380 2.42 15.52 -10.97
N GLY A 381 2.72 14.29 -10.58
CA GLY A 381 2.46 13.09 -11.35
C GLY A 381 1.15 12.41 -10.96
N PHE A 382 0.55 11.70 -11.91
CA PHE A 382 -0.66 10.94 -11.68
C PHE A 382 -0.71 9.62 -12.45
N ARG A 383 -1.55 8.70 -11.98
CA ARG A 383 -1.95 7.48 -12.68
C ARG A 383 -3.43 7.23 -12.55
N LEU A 384 -4.07 6.88 -13.66
CA LEU A 384 -5.48 6.48 -13.69
C LEU A 384 -5.60 5.01 -14.01
N TYR A 385 -6.33 4.29 -13.17
CA TYR A 385 -6.73 2.92 -13.39
C TYR A 385 -8.24 2.84 -13.57
N LEU A 386 -8.64 2.01 -14.53
CA LEU A 386 -10.01 1.57 -14.72
C LEU A 386 -10.04 0.06 -14.52
N ASP A 387 -10.78 -0.40 -13.52
CA ASP A 387 -10.88 -1.83 -13.18
C ASP A 387 -9.49 -2.47 -13.01
N GLY A 388 -8.57 -1.74 -12.37
CA GLY A 388 -7.18 -2.15 -12.15
C GLY A 388 -6.25 -2.03 -13.35
N VAL A 389 -6.75 -1.73 -14.54
CA VAL A 389 -5.93 -1.53 -15.75
C VAL A 389 -5.46 -0.08 -15.81
N LEU A 390 -4.15 0.13 -15.92
CA LEU A 390 -3.55 1.46 -16.11
C LEU A 390 -3.96 2.03 -17.48
N VAL A 391 -4.69 3.14 -17.49
CA VAL A 391 -5.20 3.79 -18.72
C VAL A 391 -4.55 5.15 -18.99
N LEU A 392 -4.03 5.83 -17.97
CA LEU A 392 -3.18 7.02 -18.12
C LEU A 392 -2.02 6.95 -17.13
N ASP A 393 -0.79 7.17 -17.62
CA ASP A 393 0.41 7.22 -16.79
C ASP A 393 1.21 8.49 -17.06
N ARG A 394 1.29 9.34 -16.05
CA ARG A 394 2.13 10.54 -15.99
C ARG A 394 2.89 10.60 -14.67
N TRP A 395 3.26 9.45 -14.12
CA TRP A 395 3.94 9.40 -12.85
C TRP A 395 5.35 9.99 -12.92
N ALA A 396 6.18 9.59 -13.90
CA ALA A 396 7.57 10.06 -13.98
C ALA A 396 7.80 11.27 -14.91
N ASN A 397 6.77 11.69 -15.66
CA ASN A 397 6.85 12.74 -16.68
C ASN A 397 5.62 13.65 -16.60
N PRO A 398 5.48 14.48 -15.56
CA PRO A 398 4.35 15.39 -15.43
C PRO A 398 4.42 16.47 -16.53
N ASP A 399 3.29 16.74 -17.17
CA ASP A 399 3.07 17.93 -18.02
C ASP A 399 1.95 18.74 -17.37
N GLN A 400 2.35 19.75 -16.62
CA GLN A 400 1.47 20.58 -15.81
C GLN A 400 0.53 21.45 -16.65
N ALA A 401 0.81 21.64 -17.94
CA ALA A 401 0.07 22.59 -18.79
C ALA A 401 -1.14 21.96 -19.50
N ALA A 402 -1.13 20.65 -19.74
CA ALA A 402 -2.10 20.00 -20.62
C ALA A 402 -2.94 18.95 -19.90
N PHE A 403 -4.19 18.81 -20.34
CA PHE A 403 -4.95 17.60 -20.04
C PHE A 403 -4.40 16.43 -20.86
N HIS A 404 -4.20 15.30 -20.20
CA HIS A 404 -4.03 14.02 -20.86
C HIS A 404 -5.33 13.25 -20.79
N GLU A 405 -5.76 12.72 -21.93
CA GLU A 405 -7.05 12.07 -22.06
C GLU A 405 -6.95 10.67 -22.66
N VAL A 406 -7.93 9.83 -22.31
CA VAL A 406 -8.18 8.54 -22.94
C VAL A 406 -9.67 8.45 -23.28
N ARG A 407 -9.98 7.80 -24.41
CA ARG A 407 -11.37 7.52 -24.82
C ARG A 407 -11.64 6.03 -24.76
N LEU A 408 -12.67 5.65 -24.01
CA LEU A 408 -13.00 4.25 -23.73
C LEU A 408 -14.48 3.99 -23.99
N GLN A 409 -14.81 2.79 -24.46
CA GLN A 409 -16.19 2.31 -24.51
C GLN A 409 -16.52 1.66 -23.18
N LEU A 410 -17.44 2.24 -22.40
CA LEU A 410 -17.75 1.82 -21.04
C LEU A 410 -19.23 1.48 -20.89
N THR A 411 -19.54 0.56 -19.98
CA THR A 411 -20.91 0.20 -19.61
C THR A 411 -20.94 -0.52 -18.27
N GLY A 412 -21.95 -0.22 -17.45
CA GLY A 412 -22.15 -0.89 -16.17
C GLY A 412 -21.25 -0.35 -15.07
N GLN A 413 -20.91 -1.21 -14.11
CA GLN A 413 -20.13 -0.85 -12.93
C GLN A 413 -18.63 -0.86 -13.25
N HIS A 414 -17.94 0.20 -12.84
CA HIS A 414 -16.49 0.33 -12.98
C HIS A 414 -15.88 0.85 -11.68
N LEU A 415 -14.68 0.36 -11.35
CA LEU A 415 -13.82 0.93 -10.32
C LEU A 415 -12.85 1.91 -10.99
N LEU A 416 -12.90 3.16 -10.56
CA LEU A 416 -11.89 4.15 -10.87
C LEU A 416 -10.93 4.27 -9.68
N GLU A 417 -9.63 4.19 -9.95
CA GLU A 417 -8.58 4.54 -9.00
C GLU A 417 -7.68 5.60 -9.63
N LEU A 418 -7.57 6.76 -8.99
CA LEU A 418 -6.68 7.84 -9.38
C LEU A 418 -5.61 8.02 -8.32
N LEU A 419 -4.36 7.83 -8.72
CA LEU A 419 -3.20 8.08 -7.88
C LEU A 419 -2.59 9.42 -8.29
N TYR A 420 -2.15 10.18 -7.30
CA TYR A 420 -1.49 11.47 -7.49
C TYR A 420 -0.36 11.60 -6.47
N TYR A 421 0.71 12.29 -6.85
CA TYR A 421 1.68 12.80 -5.90
C TYR A 421 2.08 14.23 -6.22
N ASP A 422 2.51 14.92 -5.18
CA ASP A 422 3.24 16.16 -5.25
C ASP A 422 4.61 15.96 -4.62
N GLN A 423 5.67 16.36 -5.31
CA GLN A 423 7.04 16.27 -4.84
C GLN A 423 7.54 17.60 -4.30
N SER A 424 7.19 18.72 -4.96
CA SER A 424 7.62 20.05 -4.57
C SER A 424 6.82 21.15 -5.28
N PHE A 425 6.78 22.32 -4.65
CA PHE A 425 6.20 23.57 -5.14
C PHE A 425 4.67 23.60 -5.12
N ALA A 426 4.03 23.65 -6.27
CA ALA A 426 2.60 23.93 -6.37
C ALA A 426 1.84 22.65 -6.66
N ALA A 427 0.95 22.26 -5.77
CA ALA A 427 0.18 21.05 -5.92
C ALA A 427 -1.20 21.36 -6.54
N ASN A 428 -1.50 20.77 -7.70
CA ASN A 428 -2.86 20.81 -8.26
C ASN A 428 -3.20 19.55 -9.06
N ILE A 429 -4.49 19.25 -9.17
CA ILE A 429 -5.03 18.20 -10.02
C ILE A 429 -6.43 18.60 -10.50
N ALA A 430 -6.73 18.32 -11.76
CA ALA A 430 -8.05 18.49 -12.36
C ALA A 430 -8.47 17.19 -13.03
N TRP A 431 -9.70 16.74 -12.78
CA TRP A 431 -10.29 15.50 -13.29
C TRP A 431 -11.56 15.78 -14.11
N GLU A 432 -11.67 15.14 -15.28
CA GLU A 432 -12.84 15.19 -16.14
C GLU A 432 -13.29 13.78 -16.55
N LEU A 433 -14.60 13.53 -16.47
CA LEU A 433 -15.28 12.35 -17.02
C LEU A 433 -16.48 12.81 -17.85
N GLU A 434 -16.40 12.65 -19.17
CA GLU A 434 -17.42 13.12 -20.11
C GLU A 434 -17.93 11.97 -20.98
N ARG A 435 -19.25 11.85 -21.15
CA ARG A 435 -19.85 10.92 -22.12
C ARG A 435 -19.96 11.62 -23.47
N LEU A 436 -19.19 11.17 -24.45
CA LEU A 436 -19.14 11.75 -25.80
C LEU A 436 -20.30 11.28 -26.71
N GLY A 437 -20.89 10.12 -26.42
CA GLY A 437 -21.98 9.57 -27.24
C GLY A 437 -22.20 8.07 -27.05
N PRO A 438 -23.10 7.46 -27.84
CA PRO A 438 -23.32 6.02 -27.83
C PRO A 438 -22.14 5.24 -28.42
N ILE A 439 -22.05 3.95 -28.11
CA ILE A 439 -21.17 3.01 -28.81
C ILE A 439 -21.80 2.76 -30.19
N LEU A 440 -21.10 3.12 -31.27
CA LEU A 440 -21.54 2.81 -32.62
C LEU A 440 -21.13 1.36 -32.93
N THR A 441 -22.10 0.51 -33.28
CA THR A 441 -21.83 -0.81 -33.86
C THR A 441 -21.63 -0.64 -35.37
N GLU A 442 -20.53 -1.19 -35.90
CA GLU A 442 -20.30 -1.32 -37.35
C GLU A 442 -21.25 -2.34 -38.01
#